data_AF-A0AAW1EY90-F1
#
_entry.id   AF-A0AAW1EY90-F1
#
_cell.length_a   1.000
_cell.length_b   1.000
_cell.length_c   1.000
_cell.angle_alpha   90.00
_cell.angle_beta   90.00
_cell.angle_gamma   90.00
#
_symmetry.space_group_name_H-M   'P 1'
#
loop_
_entity.id
_entity.type
_entity.pdbx_description
1 polymer ?
#
loop_
_entity_poly.entity_id
_entity_poly.type
_entity_poly.pdbx_seq_one_letter_code
_entity_poly.pdbx_strand_id
1 'polypeptide(L)'
;MFFRLRFLNCGSRPGLRSRTRLVEGRLIREETAGAGNKAGWAFGLGLERLAMVLYGIPDIRLFWSQDQRFLTQFRVEDVQQPVCFQPLSKYPPLLNAISFWLPEPREQEDGFTENDFYELVRSIGGDLVEKVSLVDQFTHPR
;
A
#
# COMPACT_ATOMS: atom_id res chain seq x y z
N MET A 1 18.99 20.20 -3.23
CA MET A 1 18.11 19.45 -4.15
C MET A 1 16.66 19.80 -3.84
N PHE A 2 15.88 20.23 -4.83
CA PHE A 2 14.48 20.61 -4.66
C PHE A 2 13.59 19.41 -4.98
N PHE A 3 12.67 19.08 -4.08
CA PHE A 3 11.68 18.00 -4.27
C PHE A 3 10.32 18.63 -4.48
N ARG A 4 9.59 18.26 -5.53
CA ARG A 4 8.20 18.65 -5.73
C ARG A 4 7.35 17.39 -5.81
N LEU A 5 6.42 17.20 -4.88
CA LEU A 5 5.45 16.11 -4.96
C LEU A 5 4.07 16.63 -5.42
N ARG A 6 3.44 15.97 -6.39
CA ARG A 6 2.02 16.10 -6.76
C ARG A 6 1.29 15.00 -6.05
N PHE A 7 0.07 15.30 -5.66
CA PHE A 7 -0.91 14.30 -5.29
C PHE A 7 -1.70 14.05 -6.58
N LEU A 8 -1.91 12.78 -6.96
CA LEU A 8 -2.54 12.49 -8.25
C LEU A 8 -3.40 11.24 -8.15
N ASN A 9 -4.71 11.42 -8.27
CA ASN A 9 -5.67 10.34 -8.23
C ASN A 9 -5.99 9.87 -9.66
N CYS A 10 -5.50 8.71 -10.09
CA CYS A 10 -6.03 7.96 -11.25
C CYS A 10 -5.36 6.59 -11.43
N GLY A 11 -6.18 5.53 -11.53
CA GLY A 11 -6.35 4.79 -12.80
C GLY A 11 -5.38 3.66 -13.16
N SER A 12 -5.69 2.46 -12.67
CA SER A 12 -5.73 1.17 -13.39
C SER A 12 -4.50 0.61 -14.14
N ARG A 13 -3.97 -0.51 -13.60
CA ARG A 13 -3.82 -1.85 -14.25
C ARG A 13 -3.24 -2.86 -13.23
N PRO A 14 -3.91 -3.99 -12.91
CA PRO A 14 -3.27 -5.09 -12.19
C PRO A 14 -2.99 -6.26 -13.15
N GLY A 15 -1.71 -6.47 -13.46
CA GLY A 15 -1.21 -7.76 -13.94
C GLY A 15 -0.94 -8.64 -12.72
N LEU A 16 -1.80 -9.61 -12.44
CA LEU A 16 -1.66 -10.53 -11.31
C LEU A 16 -0.66 -11.64 -11.68
N ARG A 17 0.59 -11.52 -11.21
CA ARG A 17 1.59 -12.60 -11.29
C ARG A 17 1.80 -13.19 -9.89
N SER A 18 1.04 -14.22 -9.57
CA SER A 18 1.20 -14.98 -8.32
C SER A 18 2.53 -15.74 -8.35
N ARG A 19 3.44 -15.38 -7.44
CA ARG A 19 4.75 -16.04 -7.29
C ARG A 19 4.62 -17.13 -6.24
N THR A 20 4.34 -18.37 -6.65
CA THR A 20 4.48 -19.54 -5.77
C THR A 20 5.97 -19.73 -5.50
N ARG A 21 6.41 -19.45 -4.27
CA ARG A 21 7.81 -19.69 -3.86
C ARG A 21 7.87 -21.08 -3.23
N LEU A 22 8.62 -22.00 -3.84
CA LEU A 22 9.01 -23.23 -3.14
C LEU A 22 9.81 -22.82 -1.90
N VAL A 23 9.45 -23.35 -0.73
CA VAL A 23 10.21 -23.11 0.49
C VAL A 23 11.54 -23.82 0.32
N GLU A 24 12.62 -23.03 0.30
CA GLU A 24 13.96 -23.52 0.06
C GLU A 24 14.36 -24.52 1.15
N GLY A 25 14.88 -25.69 0.77
CA GLY A 25 15.09 -26.83 1.67
C GLY A 25 16.03 -26.57 2.86
N ARG A 26 16.75 -25.44 2.87
CA ARG A 26 17.60 -25.01 3.99
C ARG A 26 16.77 -24.46 5.17
N LEU A 27 15.66 -23.77 4.91
CA LEU A 27 14.75 -23.25 5.95
C LEU A 27 13.97 -24.35 6.68
N ILE A 28 13.79 -25.52 6.06
CA ILE A 28 13.13 -26.68 6.69
C ILE A 28 14.11 -27.48 7.57
N ARG A 29 15.42 -27.36 7.30
CA ARG A 29 16.48 -28.10 8.00
C ARG A 29 16.88 -27.46 9.32
N GLU A 30 16.73 -26.15 9.45
CA GLU A 30 17.20 -25.43 10.62
C GLU A 30 16.00 -24.97 11.46
N GLU A 31 15.94 -25.52 12.68
CA GLU A 31 15.08 -25.14 13.80
C GLU A 31 13.68 -25.80 13.91
N THR A 32 13.56 -26.71 14.88
CA THR A 32 12.35 -27.18 15.61
C THR A 32 11.28 -28.07 14.94
N ALA A 33 11.19 -28.20 13.61
CA ALA A 33 10.05 -28.94 13.01
C ALA A 33 10.19 -30.48 12.90
N GLY A 34 11.35 -31.07 13.22
CA GLY A 34 11.57 -32.54 13.13
C GLY A 34 11.37 -33.15 11.73
N ALA A 35 11.33 -32.31 10.69
CA ALA A 35 10.84 -32.66 9.36
C ALA A 35 11.96 -32.83 8.32
N GLY A 36 13.07 -33.49 8.71
CA GLY A 36 14.30 -33.58 7.91
C GLY A 36 14.19 -34.23 6.52
N ASN A 37 13.06 -34.89 6.22
CA ASN A 37 12.76 -35.54 4.93
C ASN A 37 11.43 -35.08 4.29
N LYS A 38 10.88 -33.93 4.69
CA LYS A 38 9.60 -33.43 4.16
C LYS A 38 9.80 -32.17 3.32
N ALA A 39 9.22 -32.15 2.13
CA ALA A 39 9.04 -30.93 1.35
C ALA A 39 7.78 -30.19 1.85
N GLY A 40 7.91 -28.90 2.13
CA GLY A 40 6.80 -28.04 2.56
C GLY A 40 6.52 -26.96 1.52
N TRP A 41 5.25 -26.60 1.36
CA TRP A 41 4.83 -25.45 0.56
C TRP A 41 4.29 -24.37 1.49
N ALA A 42 4.64 -23.13 1.22
CA ALA A 42 4.07 -21.97 1.90
C ALA A 42 3.47 -21.05 0.85
N PHE A 43 2.23 -20.64 1.08
CA PHE A 43 1.58 -19.59 0.30
C PHE A 43 1.19 -18.45 1.24
N GLY A 44 1.49 -17.22 0.82
CA GLY A 44 1.00 -16.01 1.46
C GLY A 44 -0.04 -15.37 0.55
N LEU A 45 -1.30 -15.38 0.98
CA LEU A 45 -2.38 -14.71 0.27
C LEU A 45 -2.59 -13.34 0.93
N GLY A 46 -2.45 -12.27 0.14
CA GLY A 46 -2.82 -10.93 0.60
C GLY A 46 -4.34 -10.76 0.52
N LEU A 47 -5.02 -10.88 1.66
CA LEU A 47 -6.48 -10.85 1.75
C LEU A 47 -7.06 -9.54 1.19
N GLU A 48 -6.40 -8.41 1.43
CA GLU A 48 -6.83 -7.09 0.96
C GLU A 48 -6.82 -7.04 -0.56
N ARG A 49 -5.79 -7.61 -1.21
CA ARG A 49 -5.72 -7.66 -2.68
C ARG A 49 -6.81 -8.53 -3.27
N LEU A 50 -7.09 -9.67 -2.63
CA LEU A 50 -8.15 -10.56 -3.06
C LEU A 50 -9.52 -9.89 -2.90
N ALA A 51 -9.77 -9.24 -1.77
CA ALA A 51 -11.01 -8.52 -1.49
C ALA A 51 -11.24 -7.35 -2.46
N MET A 52 -10.19 -6.59 -2.80
CA MET A 52 -10.29 -5.52 -3.80
C MET A 52 -10.71 -6.03 -5.17
N VAL A 53 -10.18 -7.18 -5.61
CA VAL A 53 -10.53 -7.78 -6.90
C VAL A 53 -11.92 -8.43 -6.85
N LEU A 54 -12.25 -9.14 -5.78
CA LEU A 54 -13.51 -9.88 -5.64
C LEU A 54 -14.72 -8.95 -5.49
N TYR A 55 -14.59 -7.92 -4.65
CA TYR A 55 -15.68 -7.01 -4.33
C TYR A 55 -15.64 -5.70 -5.12
N GLY A 56 -14.62 -5.50 -5.97
CA GLY A 56 -14.45 -4.28 -6.76
C GLY A 56 -14.09 -3.03 -5.95
N ILE A 57 -13.48 -3.20 -4.77
CA ILE A 57 -13.14 -2.10 -3.86
C ILE A 57 -11.94 -1.32 -4.44
N PRO A 58 -12.06 0.00 -4.68
CA PRO A 58 -11.03 0.77 -5.38
C PRO A 58 -9.82 1.14 -4.51
N ASP A 59 -9.95 1.09 -3.18
CA ASP A 59 -8.94 1.61 -2.25
C ASP A 59 -8.87 0.79 -0.95
N ILE A 60 -7.65 0.46 -0.51
CA ILE A 60 -7.38 -0.28 0.71
C ILE A 60 -7.74 0.50 1.99
N ARG A 61 -7.75 1.83 1.95
CA ARG A 61 -8.10 2.67 3.11
C ARG A 61 -9.53 2.43 3.60
N LEU A 62 -10.42 1.99 2.70
CA LEU A 62 -11.80 1.68 3.06
C LEU A 62 -11.91 0.55 4.09
N PHE A 63 -10.97 -0.39 4.12
CA PHE A 63 -10.94 -1.46 5.13
C PHE A 63 -10.64 -0.96 6.55
N TRP A 64 -9.99 0.20 6.68
CA TRP A 64 -9.64 0.82 7.95
C TRP A 64 -10.65 1.88 8.40
N SER A 65 -11.60 2.23 7.52
CA SER A 65 -12.66 3.20 7.81
C SER A 65 -13.79 2.56 8.62
N GLN A 66 -14.31 3.28 9.61
CA GLN A 66 -15.48 2.86 10.41
C GLN A 66 -16.82 3.36 9.84
N ASP A 67 -16.85 3.77 8.57
CA ASP A 67 -18.06 4.26 7.93
C ASP A 67 -19.11 3.13 7.80
N GLN A 68 -20.25 3.32 8.48
CA GLN A 68 -21.34 2.36 8.44
C GLN A 68 -21.83 2.11 7.01
N ARG A 69 -21.75 3.11 6.10
CA ARG A 69 -22.19 2.96 4.70
C ARG A 69 -21.34 1.96 3.92
N PHE A 70 -20.09 1.73 4.34
CA PHE A 70 -19.24 0.66 3.82
C PHE A 70 -19.57 -0.66 4.51
N LEU A 71 -19.59 -0.66 5.85
CA LEU A 71 -19.77 -1.87 6.65
C LEU A 71 -21.10 -2.58 6.42
N THR A 72 -22.19 -1.84 6.17
CA THR A 72 -23.51 -2.42 5.92
C THR A 72 -23.58 -3.19 4.60
N GLN A 73 -22.76 -2.84 3.60
CA GLN A 73 -22.76 -3.53 2.30
C GLN A 73 -22.25 -4.97 2.39
N PHE A 74 -21.44 -5.27 3.40
CA PHE A 74 -20.84 -6.59 3.62
C PHE A 74 -21.55 -7.41 4.70
N ARG A 75 -22.62 -6.88 5.32
CA ARG A 75 -23.48 -7.64 6.24
C ARG A 75 -24.46 -8.48 5.43
N VAL A 76 -24.02 -9.68 5.06
CA VAL A 76 -24.82 -10.68 4.34
C VAL A 76 -25.17 -11.86 5.25
N GLU A 77 -26.30 -12.51 4.98
CA GLU A 77 -26.72 -13.72 5.70
C GLU A 77 -25.99 -14.97 5.17
N ASP A 78 -25.58 -14.98 3.90
CA ASP A 78 -24.81 -16.05 3.25
C ASP A 78 -23.44 -15.54 2.78
N VAL A 79 -22.38 -16.28 3.11
CA VAL A 79 -20.99 -15.98 2.75
C VAL A 79 -20.74 -16.14 1.24
N GLN A 80 -21.53 -16.96 0.55
CA GLN A 80 -21.38 -17.18 -0.89
C GLN A 80 -22.09 -16.13 -1.73
N GLN A 81 -22.81 -15.19 -1.11
CA GLN A 81 -23.51 -14.14 -1.83
C GLN A 81 -22.51 -13.22 -2.55
N PRO A 82 -22.65 -13.01 -3.87
CA PRO A 82 -21.80 -12.07 -4.60
C PRO A 82 -22.15 -10.65 -4.17
N VAL A 83 -21.27 -10.04 -3.39
CA VAL A 83 -21.35 -8.62 -3.01
C VAL A 83 -20.56 -7.80 -4.02
N CYS A 84 -21.14 -6.72 -4.53
CA CYS A 84 -20.43 -5.76 -5.37
C CYS A 84 -20.45 -4.40 -4.66
N PHE A 85 -19.27 -3.88 -4.33
CA PHE A 85 -19.13 -2.63 -3.61
C PHE A 85 -19.72 -1.47 -4.43
N GLN A 86 -20.62 -0.71 -3.81
CA GLN A 86 -21.15 0.51 -4.38
C GLN A 86 -20.26 1.70 -3.98
N PRO A 87 -19.67 2.42 -4.95
CA PRO A 87 -18.82 3.56 -4.67
C PRO A 87 -19.54 4.60 -3.81
N LEU A 88 -18.91 4.97 -2.70
CA LEU A 88 -19.37 6.07 -1.86
C LEU A 88 -19.03 7.39 -2.53
N SER A 89 -19.99 8.32 -2.54
CA SER A 89 -19.75 9.68 -3.01
C SER A 89 -18.67 10.34 -2.14
N LYS A 90 -17.47 10.50 -2.70
CA LYS A 90 -16.37 11.25 -2.09
C LYS A 90 -16.48 12.71 -2.49
N TYR A 91 -16.09 13.60 -1.58
CA TYR A 91 -15.82 15.00 -1.91
C TYR A 91 -14.76 15.11 -3.03
N PRO A 92 -14.80 16.19 -3.82
CA PRO A 92 -13.82 16.37 -4.89
C PRO A 92 -12.40 16.36 -4.31
N PRO A 93 -11.43 15.73 -5.01
CA PRO A 93 -10.05 15.67 -4.53
C PRO A 93 -9.42 17.07 -4.53
N LEU A 94 -8.74 17.42 -3.43
CA LEU A 94 -7.95 18.64 -3.34
C LEU A 94 -6.48 18.33 -3.66
N LEU A 95 -5.91 19.09 -4.60
CA LEU A 95 -4.52 18.92 -5.04
C LEU A 95 -3.65 20.04 -4.49
N ASN A 96 -2.76 19.71 -3.57
CA ASN A 96 -1.76 20.63 -3.05
C ASN A 96 -0.37 20.21 -3.56
N ALA A 97 0.53 21.16 -3.76
CA ALA A 97 1.92 20.87 -4.10
C ALA A 97 2.82 21.38 -2.97
N ILE A 98 3.78 20.55 -2.56
CA ILE A 98 4.76 20.91 -1.54
C ILE A 98 6.14 20.76 -2.17
N SER A 99 6.99 21.74 -1.89
CA SER A 99 8.38 21.66 -2.30
C SER A 99 9.35 22.20 -1.27
N PHE A 100 10.45 21.47 -1.08
CA PHE A 100 11.47 21.80 -0.09
C PHE A 100 12.85 21.38 -0.57
N TRP A 101 13.87 22.00 0.04
CA TRP A 101 15.27 21.66 -0.16
C TRP A 101 15.66 20.49 0.74
N LEU A 102 16.32 19.48 0.18
CA LEU A 102 16.89 18.40 0.98
C LEU A 102 18.11 18.86 1.78
N PRO A 103 18.27 18.38 3.02
CA PRO A 103 19.48 18.59 3.79
C PRO A 103 20.69 17.93 3.11
N GLU A 104 21.87 18.54 3.27
CA GLU A 104 23.11 17.89 2.84
C GLU A 104 23.38 16.68 3.74
N PRO A 105 23.79 15.53 3.18
CA PRO A 105 24.10 14.35 3.97
C PRO A 105 25.27 14.66 4.90
N ARG A 106 25.05 14.54 6.21
CA ARG A 106 26.11 14.64 7.22
C ARG A 106 26.87 13.30 7.25
N GLU A 107 28.15 13.32 7.55
CA GLU A 107 29.07 12.15 7.48
C GLU A 107 28.72 10.97 8.42
N GLN A 108 27.54 10.98 9.07
CA GLN A 108 27.10 9.97 10.03
C GLN A 108 25.59 9.72 10.08
N GLU A 109 24.79 10.34 9.22
CA GLU A 109 23.34 10.09 9.14
C GLU A 109 22.99 9.52 7.77
N ASP A 110 22.11 8.51 7.75
CA ASP A 110 21.49 8.05 6.51
C ASP A 110 20.80 9.25 5.84
N GLY A 111 21.11 9.47 4.57
CA GLY A 111 20.54 10.57 3.80
C GLY A 111 19.01 10.48 3.70
N PHE A 112 18.37 11.61 3.44
CA PHE A 112 16.91 11.67 3.26
C PHE A 112 16.43 10.69 2.18
N THR A 113 15.48 9.83 2.54
CA THR A 113 14.80 8.91 1.63
C THR A 113 13.35 9.35 1.43
N GLU A 114 12.77 9.11 0.24
CA GLU A 114 11.36 9.46 -0.04
C GLU A 114 10.37 8.85 0.97
N ASN A 115 10.70 7.67 1.49
CA ASN A 115 9.90 6.98 2.50
C ASN A 115 9.80 7.78 3.81
N ASP A 116 10.82 8.55 4.17
CA ASP A 116 10.79 9.39 5.37
C ASP A 116 9.69 10.46 5.25
N PHE A 117 9.53 11.00 4.04
CA PHE A 117 8.44 11.92 3.74
C PHE A 117 7.09 11.23 3.70
N TYR A 118 6.99 10.03 3.12
CA TYR A 118 5.74 9.27 3.14
C TYR A 118 5.29 8.92 4.56
N GLU A 119 6.21 8.59 5.46
CA GLU A 119 5.95 8.38 6.89
C GLU A 119 5.48 9.67 7.57
N LEU A 120 6.16 10.80 7.33
CA LEU A 120 5.75 12.10 7.86
C LEU A 120 4.32 12.48 7.41
N VAL A 121 4.04 12.30 6.12
CA VAL A 121 2.70 12.58 5.55
C VAL A 121 1.66 11.64 6.14
N ARG A 122 1.98 10.36 6.37
CA ARG A 122 1.08 9.41 7.03
C ARG A 122 0.81 9.79 8.48
N SER A 123 1.84 10.26 9.20
CA SER A 123 1.72 10.69 10.60
C SER A 123 0.82 11.93 10.76
N ILE A 124 0.96 12.93 9.88
CA ILE A 124 0.19 14.19 9.98
C ILE A 124 -1.16 14.07 9.28
N GLY A 125 -1.18 13.53 8.06
CA GLY A 125 -2.35 13.51 7.18
C GLY A 125 -3.25 12.29 7.36
N GLY A 126 -2.75 11.20 7.94
CA GLY A 126 -3.51 9.96 8.15
C GLY A 126 -4.25 9.51 6.88
N ASP A 127 -5.54 9.22 7.01
CA ASP A 127 -6.38 8.71 5.93
C ASP A 127 -6.90 9.81 4.97
N LEU A 128 -6.67 11.09 5.26
CA LEU A 128 -7.07 12.19 4.38
C LEU A 128 -6.23 12.20 3.09
N VAL A 129 -5.00 11.71 3.16
CA VAL A 129 -4.08 11.69 2.03
C VAL A 129 -4.29 10.41 1.22
N GLU A 130 -4.68 10.58 -0.06
CA GLU A 130 -4.94 9.45 -0.96
C GLU A 130 -3.70 8.99 -1.70
N LYS A 131 -2.90 9.92 -2.21
CA LYS A 131 -1.71 9.59 -2.97
C LYS A 131 -0.72 10.73 -2.94
N VAL A 132 0.53 10.40 -2.63
CA VAL A 132 1.69 11.27 -2.80
C VAL A 132 2.49 10.76 -4.01
N SER A 133 2.94 11.63 -4.90
CA SER A 133 3.80 11.25 -6.03
C SER A 133 4.86 12.31 -6.29
N LEU A 134 6.11 11.89 -6.49
CA LEU A 134 7.18 12.82 -6.90
C LEU A 134 6.92 13.32 -8.32
N VAL A 135 7.08 14.62 -8.54
CA VAL A 135 6.83 15.31 -9.81
C VAL A 135 8.10 15.81 -10.42
N ASP A 136 8.91 16.45 -9.60
CA ASP A 136 10.08 17.17 -10.06
C ASP A 136 11.18 17.10 -9.00
N GLN A 137 12.39 16.91 -9.49
CA GLN A 137 13.61 16.84 -8.70
C GLN A 137 14.69 17.56 -9.48
N PHE A 138 15.24 18.64 -8.91
CA PHE A 138 16.32 19.36 -9.56
C PHE A 138 17.45 19.71 -8.58
N THR A 139 18.65 19.84 -9.15
CA THR A 139 19.86 20.28 -8.45
C THR A 139 20.19 21.69 -8.91
N HIS A 140 20.29 22.64 -7.98
CA HIS A 140 20.64 24.01 -8.31
C HIS A 140 22.16 24.08 -8.59
N PRO A 141 22.60 24.51 -9.79
CA PRO A 141 24.01 24.76 -10.04
C PRO A 141 24.49 25.93 -9.18
N ARG A 142 25.68 25.83 -8.58
CA ARG A 142 26.24 26.91 -7.76
C ARG A 142 26.68 28.10 -8.60
#